data_AF-A0A9X0AQC7-F1
#
_entry.id   AF-A0A9X0AQC7-F1
#
_cell.length_a   1.000
_cell.length_b   1.000
_cell.length_c   1.000
_cell.angle_alpha   90.00
_cell.angle_beta   90.00
_cell.angle_gamma   90.00
#
_symmetry.space_group_name_H-M   'P 1'
#
loop_
_entity.id
_entity.type
_entity.pdbx_description
1 polymer ?
#
loop_
_entity_poly.entity_id
_entity_poly.type
_entity_poly.pdbx_seq_one_letter_code
_entity_poly.pdbx_strand_id
1 'polypeptide(L)'
;MSHIQTTSQFLSSRRGYQLPSLENDQLPSRKSCNSSHPLFNRQAVLIFFFFAFGISVSFVTGRYYIPYQDAVSRCQPNIELPLQEHKFVYNQTFVEAGPTADKAWESLFPAQGGYFRHPTVSPARANFAVFHQLHCLDKMRLAYWALYDGSLAVHNGAPGADFDPNSLSDHFAPLHITHCFELIRNALICRPDTTVEVKDLKVNGVTGFEAEHFCVNWNQLVDWVSEWENYGKPGTK
;
A
#
# COMPACT_ATOMS: atom_id res chain seq x y z
N MET A 1 6.07 -33.48 0.83
CA MET A 1 5.23 -33.44 -0.39
C MET A 1 4.56 -34.79 -0.55
N SER A 2 3.30 -34.91 -0.14
CA SER A 2 2.45 -36.08 -0.44
C SER A 2 1.67 -35.78 -1.71
N HIS A 3 2.17 -36.25 -2.84
CA HIS A 3 1.44 -36.29 -4.11
C HIS A 3 0.75 -37.64 -4.26
N ILE A 4 -0.58 -37.58 -4.42
CA ILE A 4 -1.45 -38.71 -4.76
C ILE A 4 -1.26 -38.99 -6.26
N GLN A 5 -0.79 -40.20 -6.59
CA GLN A 5 -0.74 -40.73 -7.95
C GLN A 5 -1.99 -41.54 -8.26
N THR A 6 -2.58 -41.28 -9.43
CA THR A 6 -3.76 -41.94 -9.97
C THR A 6 -3.41 -43.26 -10.65
N THR A 7 -4.11 -44.31 -10.23
CA THR A 7 -4.17 -45.65 -10.83
C THR A 7 -5.02 -45.65 -12.10
N SER A 8 -4.45 -46.11 -13.22
CA SER A 8 -5.13 -47.04 -14.13
C SER A 8 -4.13 -47.60 -15.15
N GLN A 9 -3.38 -48.62 -14.71
CA GLN A 9 -2.79 -49.61 -15.59
C GLN A 9 -3.59 -50.88 -15.41
N PHE A 10 -4.51 -51.17 -16.32
CA PHE A 10 -5.00 -52.53 -16.50
C PHE A 10 -5.36 -52.70 -17.97
N LEU A 11 -4.51 -53.45 -18.68
CA LEU A 11 -4.87 -54.52 -19.62
C LEU A 11 -3.58 -54.99 -20.31
N SER A 12 -2.81 -55.82 -19.61
CA SER A 12 -1.82 -56.69 -20.21
C SER A 12 -2.19 -58.12 -19.83
N SER A 13 -2.74 -58.87 -20.79
CA SER A 13 -2.72 -60.34 -20.77
C SER A 13 -3.19 -60.87 -22.13
N ARG A 14 -2.27 -61.36 -22.96
CA ARG A 14 -2.04 -62.81 -23.15
C ARG A 14 -1.16 -63.06 -24.38
N ARG A 15 -0.24 -63.98 -24.11
CA ARG A 15 0.83 -64.61 -24.90
C ARG A 15 0.26 -65.58 -25.95
N GLY A 16 0.90 -65.74 -27.11
CA GLY A 16 0.79 -66.99 -27.89
C GLY A 16 1.18 -66.96 -29.39
N TYR A 17 2.38 -67.51 -29.67
CA TYR A 17 2.77 -68.32 -30.85
C TYR A 17 3.01 -67.71 -32.25
N GLN A 18 3.99 -68.33 -32.93
CA GLN A 18 4.83 -67.90 -34.06
C GLN A 18 4.50 -68.68 -35.35
N LEU A 19 4.67 -68.08 -36.54
CA LEU A 19 4.98 -68.79 -37.80
C LEU A 19 5.69 -67.86 -38.82
N PRO A 20 6.41 -68.41 -39.82
CA PRO A 20 7.65 -67.86 -40.37
C PRO A 20 7.52 -67.18 -41.75
N SER A 21 8.64 -66.54 -42.11
CA SER A 21 9.08 -65.99 -43.40
C SER A 21 8.15 -66.16 -44.61
N LEU A 22 7.64 -65.03 -45.11
CA LEU A 22 7.27 -64.87 -46.51
C LEU A 22 8.46 -64.27 -47.26
N GLU A 23 9.09 -65.16 -48.00
CA GLU A 23 10.08 -64.95 -49.03
C GLU A 23 9.50 -64.10 -50.19
N ASN A 24 10.35 -63.21 -50.71
CA ASN A 24 10.28 -62.55 -52.01
C ASN A 24 8.89 -62.11 -52.51
N ASP A 25 8.56 -60.85 -52.23
CA ASP A 25 7.86 -60.03 -53.21
C ASP A 25 8.72 -58.82 -53.55
N GLN A 26 9.34 -58.89 -54.73
CA GLN A 26 9.98 -57.77 -55.41
C GLN A 26 8.91 -56.73 -55.74
N LEU A 27 8.82 -55.67 -54.93
CA LEU A 27 8.11 -54.44 -55.30
C LEU A 27 9.10 -53.38 -55.81
N PRO A 28 8.78 -52.68 -56.90
CA PRO A 28 9.70 -51.83 -57.64
C PRO A 28 10.22 -50.64 -56.82
N SER A 29 11.47 -50.25 -57.12
CA SER A 29 12.17 -49.14 -56.48
C SER A 29 11.27 -47.91 -56.30
N ARG A 30 10.98 -47.56 -55.04
CA ARG A 30 10.35 -46.29 -54.72
C ARG A 30 11.34 -45.19 -55.13
N LYS A 31 10.98 -44.37 -56.12
CA LYS A 31 11.74 -43.16 -56.45
C LYS A 31 11.86 -42.33 -55.18
N SER A 32 13.09 -42.06 -54.75
CA SER A 32 13.36 -41.06 -53.73
C SER A 32 12.91 -39.70 -54.29
N CYS A 33 11.79 -39.19 -53.79
CA CYS A 33 11.46 -37.79 -53.93
C CYS A 33 12.19 -37.03 -52.81
N ASN A 34 13.43 -36.63 -53.08
CA ASN A 34 14.08 -35.58 -52.29
C ASN A 34 13.33 -34.27 -52.57
N SER A 35 12.49 -33.83 -51.65
CA SER A 35 12.12 -32.42 -51.60
C SER A 35 13.22 -31.67 -50.86
N SER A 36 14.07 -30.99 -51.61
CA SER A 36 14.86 -29.89 -51.05
C SER A 36 13.89 -28.74 -50.77
N HIS A 37 13.19 -28.77 -49.63
CA HIS A 37 12.58 -27.55 -49.13
C HIS A 37 13.71 -26.60 -48.75
N PRO A 38 13.77 -25.38 -49.30
CA PRO A 38 14.76 -24.41 -48.86
C PRO A 38 14.52 -24.18 -47.37
N LEU A 39 15.52 -24.47 -46.53
CA LEU A 39 15.49 -24.31 -45.07
C LEU A 39 15.26 -22.86 -44.61
N PHE A 40 15.04 -21.93 -45.53
CA PHE A 40 14.89 -20.52 -45.26
C PHE A 40 13.66 -19.97 -45.99
N ASN A 41 12.48 -20.30 -45.45
CA ASN A 41 11.24 -19.67 -45.89
C ASN A 41 11.28 -18.19 -45.45
N ARG A 42 11.55 -17.28 -46.39
CA ARG A 42 11.61 -15.83 -46.11
C ARG A 42 10.36 -15.32 -45.39
N GLN A 43 9.20 -15.93 -45.64
CA GLN A 43 7.97 -15.60 -44.92
C GLN A 43 8.04 -15.97 -43.44
N ALA A 44 8.62 -17.11 -43.08
CA ALA A 44 8.79 -17.52 -41.68
C ALA A 44 9.75 -16.58 -40.92
N VAL A 45 10.80 -16.11 -41.58
CA VAL A 45 11.75 -15.14 -41.00
C VAL A 45 11.09 -13.79 -40.78
N LEU A 46 10.32 -13.30 -41.74
CA LEU A 46 9.56 -12.04 -41.60
C LEU A 46 8.51 -12.14 -40.50
N ILE A 47 7.81 -13.28 -40.40
CA ILE A 47 6.84 -13.55 -39.33
C ILE A 47 7.54 -13.53 -37.96
N PHE A 48 8.70 -14.18 -37.83
CA PHE A 48 9.48 -14.17 -36.58
C PHE A 48 9.88 -12.76 -36.15
N PHE A 49 10.40 -11.93 -37.07
CA PHE A 49 10.77 -10.55 -36.75
C PHE A 49 9.56 -9.68 -36.40
N PHE A 50 8.41 -9.89 -37.05
CA PHE A 50 7.17 -9.19 -36.71
C PHE A 50 6.69 -9.53 -35.29
N PHE A 51 6.72 -10.81 -34.90
CA PHE A 51 6.38 -11.21 -33.53
C PHE A 51 7.40 -10.70 -32.51
N ALA A 52 8.69 -10.79 -32.80
CA ALA A 52 9.74 -10.30 -31.90
C ALA A 52 9.65 -8.78 -31.68
N PHE A 53 9.35 -8.02 -32.74
CA PHE A 53 9.10 -6.59 -32.65
C PHE A 53 7.82 -6.29 -31.84
N GLY A 54 6.73 -7.02 -32.11
CA GLY A 54 5.49 -6.89 -31.34
C GLY A 54 5.68 -7.13 -29.84
N ILE A 55 6.40 -8.19 -29.45
CA ILE A 55 6.72 -8.50 -28.05
C ILE A 55 7.57 -7.39 -27.42
N SER A 56 8.58 -6.89 -28.15
CA SER A 56 9.45 -5.83 -27.67
C SER A 56 8.68 -4.52 -27.45
N VAL A 57 7.82 -4.15 -28.39
CA VAL A 57 6.95 -2.98 -28.27
C VAL A 57 5.99 -3.15 -27.10
N SER A 58 5.32 -4.31 -26.96
CA SER A 58 4.43 -4.58 -25.82
C SER A 58 5.14 -4.54 -24.47
N PHE A 59 6.39 -5.03 -24.39
CA PHE A 59 7.18 -4.95 -23.16
C PHE A 59 7.58 -3.52 -22.83
N VAL A 60 8.03 -2.75 -23.83
CA VAL A 60 8.40 -1.34 -23.67
C VAL A 60 7.18 -0.50 -23.30
N THR A 61 6.06 -0.63 -24.03
CA THR A 61 4.82 0.09 -23.71
C THR A 61 4.26 -0.34 -22.36
N GLY A 62 4.33 -1.62 -21.99
CA GLY A 62 3.97 -2.09 -20.65
C GLY A 62 4.82 -1.42 -19.55
N ARG A 63 6.11 -1.20 -19.78
CA ARG A 63 6.98 -0.50 -18.83
C ARG A 63 6.73 1.01 -18.74
N TYR A 64 6.33 1.64 -19.85
CA TYR A 64 6.08 3.09 -19.89
C TYR A 64 4.65 3.50 -19.51
N TYR A 65 3.66 2.62 -19.75
CA TYR A 65 2.24 2.94 -19.58
C TYR A 65 1.56 2.22 -18.40
N ILE A 66 2.18 1.22 -17.76
CA ILE A 66 1.67 0.74 -16.46
C ILE A 66 2.09 1.77 -15.41
N PRO A 67 1.16 2.59 -14.88
CA PRO A 67 1.50 3.50 -13.82
C PRO A 67 1.84 2.65 -12.59
N TYR A 68 2.94 2.98 -11.93
CA TYR A 68 3.32 2.44 -10.62
C TYR A 68 2.18 2.49 -9.57
N GLN A 69 1.12 3.25 -9.82
CA GLN A 69 -0.06 3.37 -8.97
C GLN A 69 -0.98 2.14 -8.95
N ASP A 70 -0.92 1.22 -9.93
CA ASP A 70 -1.98 0.21 -10.11
C ASP A 70 -1.88 -1.03 -9.19
N ALA A 71 -0.80 -1.17 -8.42
CA ALA A 71 -0.66 -2.24 -7.44
C ALA A 71 -1.30 -1.86 -6.08
N VAL A 72 -1.17 -0.59 -5.67
CA VAL A 72 -1.72 -0.08 -4.40
C VAL A 72 -3.24 0.11 -4.50
N SER A 73 -3.74 0.59 -5.65
CA SER A 73 -5.18 0.75 -5.92
C SER A 73 -5.96 -0.57 -5.96
N ARG A 74 -5.30 -1.70 -6.20
CA ARG A 74 -5.92 -3.03 -6.12
C ARG A 74 -6.12 -3.54 -4.69
N CYS A 75 -5.39 -2.98 -3.72
CA CYS A 75 -5.37 -3.50 -2.35
C CYS A 75 -6.04 -2.58 -1.33
N GLN A 76 -6.24 -1.29 -1.66
CA GLN A 76 -7.13 -0.40 -0.91
C GLN A 76 -8.55 -0.47 -1.47
N PRO A 77 -9.59 -0.19 -0.66
CA PRO A 77 -10.92 -0.04 -1.20
C PRO A 77 -10.90 1.03 -2.29
N ASN A 78 -11.29 0.65 -3.51
CA ASN A 78 -11.29 1.56 -4.66
C ASN A 78 -12.42 2.58 -4.50
N ILE A 79 -12.14 3.64 -3.76
CA ILE A 79 -12.99 4.80 -3.59
C ILE A 79 -12.33 5.88 -4.43
N GLU A 80 -12.84 6.05 -5.65
CA GLU A 80 -12.31 7.03 -6.58
C GLU A 80 -12.62 8.43 -6.05
N LEU A 81 -11.62 9.05 -5.41
CA LEU A 81 -11.67 10.42 -4.93
C LEU A 81 -10.70 11.27 -5.76
N PRO A 82 -11.11 12.48 -6.18
CA PRO A 82 -10.23 13.36 -6.95
C PRO A 82 -9.06 13.84 -6.09
N LEU A 83 -7.86 13.84 -6.66
CA LEU A 83 -6.73 14.53 -6.05
C LEU A 83 -6.92 16.04 -6.19
N GLN A 84 -6.70 16.76 -5.10
CA GLN A 84 -6.73 18.22 -5.07
C GLN A 84 -5.40 18.74 -4.52
N GLU A 85 -4.84 19.75 -5.18
CA GLU A 85 -3.66 20.45 -4.68
C GLU A 85 -4.00 21.20 -3.39
N HIS A 86 -3.18 20.99 -2.36
CA HIS A 86 -3.34 21.67 -1.09
C HIS A 86 -1.99 22.14 -0.56
N LYS A 87 -1.88 23.43 -0.27
CA LYS A 87 -0.72 24.01 0.42
C LYS A 87 -1.00 24.01 1.91
N PHE A 88 -0.08 23.47 2.71
CA PHE A 88 -0.22 23.50 4.16
C PHE A 88 -0.07 24.94 4.64
N VAL A 89 -1.12 25.43 5.29
CA VAL A 89 -1.17 26.75 5.92
C VAL A 89 -1.48 26.52 7.39
N TYR A 90 -0.67 27.12 8.26
CA TYR A 90 -0.88 27.01 9.69
C TYR A 90 -2.22 27.64 10.07
N ASN A 91 -3.11 26.84 10.65
CA ASN A 91 -4.39 27.29 11.14
C ASN A 91 -4.43 27.24 12.67
N GLN A 92 -4.35 28.42 13.28
CA GLN A 92 -4.31 28.57 14.72
C GLN A 92 -5.52 27.96 15.43
N THR A 93 -6.71 28.01 14.81
CA THR A 93 -7.94 27.45 15.39
C THR A 93 -7.82 25.97 15.71
N PHE A 94 -7.10 25.19 14.90
CA PHE A 94 -6.95 23.73 15.11
C PHE A 94 -5.97 23.38 16.23
N VAL A 95 -5.21 24.34 16.74
CA VAL A 95 -4.19 24.07 17.76
C VAL A 95 -4.52 24.60 19.14
N GLU A 96 -5.47 25.52 19.24
CA GLU A 96 -5.89 26.12 20.50
C GLU A 96 -6.69 25.14 21.37
N ALA A 97 -6.90 25.53 22.62
CA ALA A 97 -7.87 24.89 23.52
C ALA A 97 -9.24 25.57 23.42
N GLY A 98 -10.27 24.85 23.84
CA GLY A 98 -11.61 25.40 24.06
C GLY A 98 -12.59 25.23 22.89
N PRO A 99 -13.82 25.77 23.03
CA PRO A 99 -14.97 25.32 22.24
C PRO A 99 -14.85 25.58 20.74
N THR A 100 -14.16 26.66 20.34
CA THR A 100 -13.94 26.98 18.92
C THR A 100 -13.03 25.94 18.26
N ALA A 101 -11.94 25.57 18.93
CA ALA A 101 -11.03 24.53 18.45
C ALA A 101 -11.74 23.17 18.44
N ASP A 102 -12.46 22.83 19.51
CA ASP A 102 -13.20 21.56 19.61
C ASP A 102 -14.21 21.42 18.47
N LYS A 103 -14.97 22.48 18.16
CA LYS A 103 -15.88 22.50 17.01
C LYS A 103 -15.15 22.40 15.67
N ALA A 104 -13.97 23.00 15.54
CA ALA A 104 -13.17 22.88 14.32
C ALA A 104 -12.72 21.42 14.10
N TRP A 105 -12.27 20.74 15.15
CA TRP A 105 -11.94 19.31 15.09
C TRP A 105 -13.15 18.44 14.79
N GLU A 106 -14.29 18.69 15.43
CA GLU A 106 -15.55 17.98 15.13
C GLU A 106 -15.97 18.14 13.66
N SER A 107 -15.73 19.31 13.06
CA SER A 107 -16.10 19.59 11.66
C SER A 107 -15.34 18.75 10.62
N LEU A 108 -14.23 18.11 11.01
CA LEU A 108 -13.48 17.19 10.15
C LEU A 108 -14.19 15.85 9.94
N PHE A 109 -15.17 15.54 10.77
CA PHE A 109 -15.84 14.24 10.77
C PHE A 109 -17.23 14.33 10.14
N PRO A 110 -17.66 13.30 9.40
CA PRO A 110 -19.08 13.09 9.12
C PRO A 110 -19.86 12.97 10.44
N ALA A 111 -21.19 13.19 10.38
CA ALA A 111 -22.06 13.19 11.56
C ALA A 111 -21.94 11.95 12.48
N GLN A 112 -21.51 10.82 11.93
CA GLN A 112 -21.32 9.56 12.67
C GLN A 112 -19.88 9.33 13.13
N GLY A 113 -19.03 10.36 13.20
CA GLY A 113 -17.64 10.27 13.66
C GLY A 113 -16.73 9.47 12.72
N GLY A 114 -17.03 9.50 11.42
CA GLY A 114 -16.32 8.71 10.39
C GLY A 114 -16.83 7.28 10.21
N TYR A 115 -17.66 6.75 11.12
CA TYR A 115 -18.19 5.38 10.98
C TYR A 115 -19.16 5.24 9.80
N PHE A 116 -18.98 4.19 9.01
CA PHE A 116 -19.80 3.89 7.84
C PHE A 116 -20.11 2.39 7.71
N ARG A 117 -21.00 2.06 6.76
CA ARG A 117 -21.24 0.73 6.20
C ARG A 117 -21.35 0.90 4.69
N HIS A 118 -20.70 0.03 3.92
CA HIS A 118 -20.72 0.10 2.47
C HIS A 118 -20.80 -1.30 1.85
N PRO A 119 -21.70 -1.56 0.89
CA PRO A 119 -21.95 -2.92 0.38
C PRO A 119 -20.72 -3.67 -0.13
N THR A 120 -19.74 -2.95 -0.71
CA THR A 120 -18.54 -3.55 -1.31
C THR A 120 -17.25 -3.25 -0.55
N VAL A 121 -17.21 -2.16 0.23
CA VAL A 121 -15.97 -1.73 0.93
C VAL A 121 -15.93 -2.34 2.33
N SER A 122 -17.05 -2.32 3.04
CA SER A 122 -17.19 -2.97 4.33
C SER A 122 -18.67 -3.19 4.66
N PRO A 123 -19.19 -4.41 4.50
CA PRO A 123 -20.56 -4.74 4.93
C PRO A 123 -20.77 -4.56 6.44
N ALA A 124 -19.71 -4.77 7.24
CA ALA A 124 -19.69 -4.49 8.66
C ALA A 124 -19.57 -2.99 8.93
N ARG A 125 -20.02 -2.53 10.11
CA ARG A 125 -19.78 -1.15 10.53
C ARG A 125 -18.28 -0.97 10.71
N ALA A 126 -17.70 0.00 10.04
CA ALA A 126 -16.26 0.23 10.02
C ALA A 126 -15.95 1.73 10.05
N ASN A 127 -14.68 2.05 10.19
CA ASN A 127 -14.13 3.38 10.02
C ASN A 127 -12.92 3.31 9.06
N PHE A 128 -12.56 4.42 8.44
CA PHE A 128 -11.23 4.50 7.81
C PHE A 128 -10.21 4.89 8.87
N ALA A 129 -9.01 4.30 8.77
CA ALA A 129 -7.91 4.54 9.70
C ALA A 129 -7.64 6.04 9.91
N VAL A 130 -7.72 6.88 8.86
CA VAL A 130 -7.54 8.34 8.98
C VAL A 130 -8.47 9.00 10.00
N PHE A 131 -9.73 8.59 10.09
CA PHE A 131 -10.65 9.19 11.07
C PHE A 131 -10.28 8.76 12.49
N HIS A 132 -9.84 7.52 12.67
CA HIS A 132 -9.32 7.08 13.96
C HIS A 132 -8.02 7.82 14.33
N GLN A 133 -7.10 8.00 13.38
CA GLN A 133 -5.86 8.76 13.56
C GLN A 133 -6.13 10.22 13.94
N LEU A 134 -7.08 10.89 13.25
CA LEU A 134 -7.51 12.26 13.58
C LEU A 134 -8.17 12.33 14.97
N HIS A 135 -8.98 11.34 15.33
CA HIS A 135 -9.58 11.26 16.67
C HIS A 135 -8.50 11.17 17.75
N CYS A 136 -7.52 10.29 17.57
CA CYS A 136 -6.40 10.14 18.50
C CYS A 136 -5.57 11.43 18.59
N LEU A 137 -5.29 12.08 17.46
CA LEU A 137 -4.55 13.33 17.43
C LEU A 137 -5.27 14.46 18.19
N ASP A 138 -6.60 14.56 18.05
CA ASP A 138 -7.41 15.48 18.84
C ASP A 138 -7.35 15.15 20.35
N LYS A 139 -7.39 13.86 20.72
CA LYS A 139 -7.25 13.48 22.14
C LYS A 139 -5.90 13.82 22.72
N MET A 140 -4.83 13.73 21.92
CA MET A 140 -3.50 14.19 22.32
C MET A 140 -3.46 15.71 22.49
N ARG A 141 -4.08 16.49 21.60
CA ARG A 141 -4.22 17.95 21.74
C ARG A 141 -4.93 18.32 23.04
N LEU A 142 -6.08 17.70 23.32
CA LEU A 142 -6.85 17.93 24.53
C LEU A 142 -6.06 17.58 25.80
N ALA A 143 -5.37 16.44 25.79
CA ALA A 143 -4.54 16.01 26.91
C ALA A 143 -3.37 16.98 27.16
N TYR A 144 -2.72 17.45 26.10
CA TYR A 144 -1.63 18.43 26.20
C TYR A 144 -2.10 19.70 26.90
N TRP A 145 -3.22 20.30 26.45
CA TRP A 145 -3.74 21.52 27.06
C TRP A 145 -4.21 21.31 28.50
N ALA A 146 -4.87 20.20 28.80
CA ALA A 146 -5.29 19.89 30.16
C ALA A 146 -4.09 19.78 31.13
N LEU A 147 -3.00 19.14 30.70
CA LEU A 147 -1.79 19.00 31.50
C LEU A 147 -1.01 20.33 31.61
N TYR A 148 -0.91 21.08 30.51
CA TYR A 148 -0.22 22.37 30.49
C TYR A 148 -0.93 23.39 31.39
N ASP A 149 -2.24 23.56 31.22
CA ASP A 149 -3.04 24.50 32.01
C ASP A 149 -3.07 24.11 33.49
N GLY A 150 -3.17 22.81 33.79
CA GLY A 150 -3.08 22.30 35.15
C GLY A 150 -1.74 22.60 35.81
N SER A 151 -0.64 22.39 35.08
CA SER A 151 0.72 22.67 35.57
C SER A 151 0.95 24.16 35.79
N LEU A 152 0.44 25.00 34.88
CA LEU A 152 0.50 26.44 34.98
C LEU A 152 -0.32 26.96 36.18
N ALA A 153 -1.49 26.40 36.43
CA ALA A 153 -2.30 26.75 37.59
C ALA A 153 -1.59 26.41 38.91
N VAL A 154 -0.93 25.26 39.00
CA VAL A 154 -0.12 24.88 40.17
C VAL A 154 1.06 25.84 40.37
N HIS A 155 1.80 26.14 39.30
CA HIS A 155 2.91 27.10 39.34
C HIS A 155 2.47 28.48 39.84
N ASN A 156 1.36 28.99 39.31
CA ASN A 156 0.82 30.30 39.69
C ASN A 156 0.26 30.33 41.12
N GLY A 157 -0.29 29.21 41.60
CA GLY A 157 -0.88 29.09 42.94
C GLY A 157 0.13 28.79 44.06
N ALA A 158 1.30 28.25 43.71
CA ALA A 158 2.36 27.91 44.65
C ALA A 158 3.74 28.27 44.05
N PRO A 159 4.22 29.51 44.28
CA PRO A 159 5.55 29.93 43.84
C PRO A 159 6.63 29.00 44.40
N GLY A 160 7.34 28.28 43.53
CA GLY A 160 8.32 27.25 43.91
C GLY A 160 7.93 25.81 43.58
N ALA A 161 6.79 25.58 42.90
CA ALA A 161 6.47 24.28 42.31
C ALA A 161 7.48 23.88 41.22
N ASP A 162 7.70 22.57 41.04
CA ASP A 162 8.71 21.98 40.14
C ASP A 162 8.52 22.32 38.65
N PHE A 163 7.36 22.85 38.26
CA PHE A 163 7.09 23.30 36.90
C PHE A 163 7.40 24.79 36.75
N ASP A 164 8.30 25.16 35.84
CA ASP A 164 8.47 26.53 35.35
C ASP A 164 8.24 26.55 33.83
N PRO A 165 7.19 27.24 33.33
CA PRO A 165 6.88 27.28 31.90
C PRO A 165 8.01 27.88 31.05
N ASN A 166 8.88 28.71 31.62
CA ASN A 166 10.01 29.30 30.90
C ASN A 166 11.22 28.36 30.82
N SER A 167 11.23 27.29 31.62
CA SER A 167 12.28 26.28 31.65
C SER A 167 12.02 25.11 30.69
N LEU A 168 10.82 25.05 30.09
CA LEU A 168 10.47 24.04 29.11
C LEU A 168 11.40 24.15 27.90
N SER A 169 11.95 23.02 27.45
CA SER A 169 12.68 23.00 26.19
C SER A 169 11.76 23.43 25.05
N ASP A 170 12.32 24.08 24.02
CA ASP A 170 11.56 24.53 22.85
C ASP A 170 10.66 23.45 22.24
N HIS A 171 11.07 22.17 22.28
CA HIS A 171 10.29 21.05 21.77
C HIS A 171 9.00 20.73 22.55
N PHE A 172 8.91 21.16 23.82
CA PHE A 172 7.74 20.97 24.68
C PHE A 172 6.95 22.27 24.90
N ALA A 173 7.47 23.41 24.43
CA ALA A 173 6.78 24.68 24.52
C ALA A 173 5.49 24.66 23.67
N PRO A 174 4.43 25.40 24.07
CA PRO A 174 3.15 25.43 23.36
C PRO A 174 3.29 25.66 21.87
N LEU A 175 4.10 26.62 21.44
CA LEU A 175 4.28 26.95 20.02
C LEU A 175 4.75 25.75 19.19
N HIS A 176 5.70 24.95 19.69
CA HIS A 176 6.28 23.84 18.93
C HIS A 176 5.33 22.65 18.90
N ILE A 177 4.78 22.26 20.06
CA ILE A 177 3.85 21.14 20.15
C ILE A 177 2.58 21.39 19.33
N THR A 178 2.05 22.61 19.38
CA THR A 178 0.87 23.01 18.58
C THR A 178 1.15 22.99 17.09
N HIS A 179 2.32 23.48 16.67
CA HIS A 179 2.78 23.35 15.28
C HIS A 179 2.84 21.89 14.82
N CYS A 180 3.34 20.97 15.67
CA CYS A 180 3.35 19.54 15.36
C CYS A 180 1.94 18.96 15.17
N PHE A 181 0.99 19.29 16.05
CA PHE A 181 -0.39 18.83 15.90
C PHE A 181 -0.99 19.26 14.55
N GLU A 182 -0.79 20.51 14.16
CA GLU A 182 -1.32 21.03 12.90
C GLU A 182 -0.64 20.44 11.67
N LEU A 183 0.68 20.24 11.74
CA LEU A 183 1.44 19.60 10.66
C LEU A 183 0.96 18.16 10.44
N ILE A 184 0.81 17.39 11.52
CA ILE A 184 0.35 15.99 11.44
C ILE A 184 -1.11 15.95 10.94
N ARG A 185 -2.00 16.82 11.44
CA ARG A 185 -3.39 16.90 10.98
C ARG A 185 -3.46 17.14 9.46
N ASN A 186 -2.67 18.07 8.94
CA ASN A 186 -2.60 18.34 7.50
C ASN A 186 -2.04 17.15 6.71
N ALA A 187 -1.03 16.45 7.23
CA ALA A 187 -0.50 15.24 6.60
C ALA A 187 -1.56 14.12 6.50
N LEU A 188 -2.31 13.90 7.59
CA LEU A 188 -3.40 12.91 7.64
C LEU A 188 -4.52 13.25 6.65
N ILE A 189 -4.90 14.52 6.53
CA ILE A 189 -5.96 14.94 5.59
C ILE A 189 -5.47 14.89 4.14
N CYS A 190 -4.21 15.24 3.87
CA CYS A 190 -3.65 15.29 2.54
C CYS A 190 -3.47 13.90 1.92
N ARG A 191 -3.09 12.92 2.74
CA ARG A 191 -2.88 11.53 2.34
C ARG A 191 -3.62 10.61 3.31
N PRO A 192 -4.96 10.58 3.25
CA PRO A 192 -5.77 9.84 4.19
C PRO A 192 -5.52 8.35 4.04
N ASP A 193 -5.25 7.70 5.16
CA ASP A 193 -5.23 6.24 5.24
C ASP A 193 -6.67 5.69 5.17
N THR A 194 -7.03 5.16 4.01
CA THR A 194 -8.34 4.56 3.72
C THR A 194 -8.39 3.06 4.03
N THR A 195 -7.43 2.51 4.79
CA THR A 195 -7.55 1.17 5.35
C THR A 195 -8.82 1.06 6.20
N VAL A 196 -9.56 -0.03 6.00
CA VAL A 196 -10.82 -0.31 6.68
C VAL A 196 -10.54 -0.91 8.05
N GLU A 197 -10.97 -0.23 9.10
CA GLU A 197 -10.98 -0.73 10.46
C GLU A 197 -12.41 -1.14 10.85
N VAL A 198 -12.65 -2.44 10.98
CA VAL A 198 -13.97 -2.95 11.39
C VAL A 198 -14.22 -2.62 12.85
N LYS A 199 -15.41 -2.08 13.14
CA LYS A 199 -15.81 -1.75 14.51
C LYS A 199 -15.88 -3.02 15.36
N ASP A 200 -15.09 -3.05 16.41
CA ASP A 200 -15.15 -4.06 17.47
C ASP A 200 -16.27 -3.69 18.46
N LEU A 201 -17.19 -4.64 18.66
CA LEU A 201 -18.33 -4.49 19.55
C LEU A 201 -17.94 -4.56 21.03
N LYS A 202 -16.85 -5.23 21.39
CA LYS A 202 -16.38 -5.38 22.78
C LYS A 202 -15.86 -4.05 23.32
N VAL A 203 -15.08 -3.33 22.51
CA VAL A 203 -14.53 -2.01 22.86
C VAL A 203 -15.41 -0.86 22.36
N ASN A 204 -16.51 -1.17 21.67
CA ASN A 204 -17.43 -0.21 21.05
C ASN A 204 -16.72 0.83 20.15
N GLY A 205 -15.66 0.42 19.46
CA GLY A 205 -14.78 1.30 18.70
C GLY A 205 -13.95 0.55 17.68
N VAL A 206 -12.91 1.19 17.16
CA VAL A 206 -11.86 0.56 16.36
C VAL A 206 -10.57 0.58 17.16
N THR A 207 -9.72 -0.44 17.01
CA THR A 207 -8.49 -0.58 17.81
C THR A 207 -7.29 0.09 17.16
N GLY A 208 -7.32 0.32 15.84
CA GLY A 208 -6.16 0.80 15.07
C GLY A 208 -5.09 -0.27 14.83
N PHE A 209 -5.37 -1.52 15.20
CA PHE A 209 -4.43 -2.65 15.10
C PHE A 209 -5.09 -3.83 14.37
N GLU A 210 -4.26 -4.74 13.85
CA GLU A 210 -4.65 -5.95 13.09
C GLU A 210 -5.29 -5.69 11.70
N ALA A 211 -5.59 -4.44 11.35
CA ALA A 211 -5.89 -4.07 9.98
C ALA A 211 -4.60 -4.02 9.15
N GLU A 212 -4.64 -4.49 7.91
CA GLU A 212 -3.47 -4.45 7.01
C GLU A 212 -3.41 -3.09 6.31
N HIS A 213 -2.26 -2.41 6.45
CA HIS A 213 -2.01 -1.10 5.84
C HIS A 213 -1.02 -1.22 4.68
N PHE A 214 -1.25 -0.44 3.64
CA PHE A 214 -0.37 -0.38 2.46
C PHE A 214 0.55 0.82 2.57
N CYS A 215 1.65 0.63 3.31
CA CYS A 215 2.63 1.68 3.57
C CYS A 215 3.74 1.71 2.49
N VAL A 216 4.41 2.86 2.39
CA VAL A 216 5.74 2.91 1.77
C VAL A 216 6.66 1.94 2.51
N ASN A 217 7.54 1.24 1.79
CA ASN A 217 8.58 0.44 2.45
C ASN A 217 9.50 1.37 3.23
N TRP A 218 9.34 1.38 4.55
CA TRP A 218 10.04 2.29 5.46
C TRP A 218 11.56 2.15 5.35
N ASN A 219 12.06 0.91 5.31
CA ASN A 219 13.49 0.65 5.25
C ASN A 219 14.08 1.16 3.93
N GLN A 220 13.41 0.92 2.79
CA GLN A 220 13.89 1.44 1.51
C GLN A 220 13.84 2.98 1.44
N LEU A 221 12.85 3.61 2.08
CA LEU A 221 12.81 5.07 2.20
C LEU A 221 14.01 5.59 3.02
N VAL A 222 14.29 4.95 4.16
CA VAL A 222 15.43 5.29 5.01
C VAL A 222 16.75 5.09 4.25
N ASP A 223 16.94 3.92 3.64
CA ASP A 223 18.14 3.60 2.84
C ASP A 223 18.35 4.64 1.74
N TRP A 224 17.27 4.99 1.01
CA TRP A 224 17.32 6.02 0.00
C TRP A 224 17.76 7.36 0.58
N VAL A 225 17.19 7.82 1.70
CA VAL A 225 17.59 9.10 2.32
C VAL A 225 19.06 9.08 2.77
N SER A 226 19.51 7.97 3.34
CA SER A 226 20.89 7.80 3.81
C SER A 226 21.92 7.93 2.69
N GLU A 227 21.59 7.55 1.45
CA GLU A 227 22.49 7.76 0.30
C GLU A 227 22.76 9.25 0.02
N TRP A 228 21.83 10.14 0.39
CA TRP A 228 21.89 11.57 0.04
C TRP A 228 22.16 12.50 1.22
N GLU A 229 22.22 12.02 2.46
CA GLU A 229 22.29 12.89 3.65
C GLU A 229 23.54 13.79 3.72
N ASN A 230 24.63 13.34 3.09
CA ASN A 230 25.92 14.03 2.98
C ASN A 230 26.15 14.69 1.61
N TYR A 231 25.21 14.54 0.66
CA TYR A 231 25.38 15.08 -0.68
C TYR A 231 25.53 16.60 -0.63
N GLY A 232 26.65 17.11 -1.15
CA GLY A 232 26.95 18.54 -1.19
C GLY A 232 27.41 19.16 0.15
N LYS A 233 27.70 18.37 1.19
CA LYS A 233 28.28 18.85 2.45
C LYS A 233 29.79 18.57 2.49
N PRO A 234 30.67 19.58 2.40
CA PRO A 234 32.11 19.36 2.53
C PRO A 234 32.46 18.90 3.95
N GLY A 235 33.16 17.76 4.07
CA GLY A 235 33.80 17.35 5.33
C GLY A 235 33.03 16.36 6.21
N THR A 236 31.91 15.81 5.77
CA THR A 236 31.27 14.66 6.44
C THR A 236 31.52 13.38 5.64
N LYS A 237 31.97 12.33 6.33
CA LYS A 237 32.17 10.98 5.76
C LYS A 237 30.83 10.33 5.48
#